data_AF-A0A1H8QXT0-F1
#
_entry.id   AF-A0A1H8QXT0-F1
#
_cell.length_a   1.000
_cell.length_b   1.000
_cell.length_c   1.000
_cell.angle_alpha   90.00
_cell.angle_beta   90.00
_cell.angle_gamma   90.00
#
_symmetry.space_group_name_H-M   'P 1'
#
loop_
_entity.id
_entity.type
_entity.pdbx_description
1 polymer ?
#
loop_
_entity_poly.entity_id
_entity_poly.type
_entity_poly.pdbx_seq_one_letter_code
_entity_poly.pdbx_strand_id
1 'polypeptide(L)' 'MNMYKNIRDLREDKDLTQQELANILRITQATYSRYESGELDIPTAVLNSQIFTERMGME' A
#
# COMPACT_ATOMS: atom_id res chain seq x y z
N MET A 1 -17.15 -8.09 -1.31
CA MET A 1 -15.94 -8.23 -0.48
C MET A 1 -14.71 -8.16 -1.41
N ASN A 2 -14.47 -7.03 -2.05
CA ASN A 2 -13.25 -6.83 -2.85
C ASN A 2 -12.17 -6.37 -1.86
N MET A 3 -11.57 -7.32 -1.15
CA MET A 3 -10.34 -7.08 -0.40
C MET A 3 -9.35 -6.45 -1.37
N TYR A 4 -9.00 -5.18 -1.12
CA TYR A 4 -8.10 -4.30 -1.87
C TYR A 4 -7.03 -5.08 -2.62
N LYS A 5 -7.28 -5.38 -3.90
CA LYS A 5 -6.47 -6.33 -4.66
C LYS A 5 -5.12 -5.76 -5.06
N ASN A 6 -4.90 -4.46 -4.99
CA ASN A 6 -3.60 -3.86 -5.27
C ASN A 6 -3.36 -2.63 -4.40
N ILE A 7 -2.13 -2.49 -3.88
CA ILE A 7 -1.63 -1.27 -3.23
C ILE A 7 -1.76 -0.03 -4.14
N ARG A 8 -1.79 -0.26 -5.46
CA ARG A 8 -2.03 0.75 -6.48
C ARG A 8 -3.44 1.32 -6.44
N ASP A 9 -4.45 0.47 -6.36
CA ASP A 9 -5.86 0.90 -6.32
C ASP A 9 -6.10 1.79 -5.10
N LEU A 10 -5.48 1.43 -3.98
CA LEU A 10 -5.53 2.21 -2.75
C LEU A 10 -4.76 3.53 -2.86
N ARG A 11 -3.63 3.54 -3.57
CA ARG A 11 -2.89 4.78 -3.88
C ARG A 11 -3.75 5.73 -4.72
N GLU A 12 -4.37 5.20 -5.77
CA GLU A 12 -5.21 5.97 -6.71
C GLU A 12 -6.52 6.42 -6.07
N ASP A 13 -7.13 5.62 -5.18
CA ASP A 13 -8.33 5.98 -4.41
C ASP A 13 -8.09 7.14 -3.43
N LYS A 14 -6.88 7.20 -2.87
CA LYS A 14 -6.48 8.21 -1.87
C LYS A 14 -5.70 9.38 -2.46
N ASP A 15 -5.57 9.44 -3.79
CA ASP A 15 -4.75 10.45 -4.50
C ASP A 15 -3.33 10.59 -3.92
N LEU A 16 -2.76 9.47 -3.46
CA LEU A 16 -1.43 9.44 -2.86
C LEU A 16 -0.35 9.29 -3.94
N THR A 17 0.81 9.87 -3.66
CA THR A 17 2.04 9.55 -4.37
C THR A 17 2.62 8.23 -3.88
N GLN A 18 3.47 7.61 -4.69
CA GLN A 18 4.23 6.42 -4.28
C GLN A 18 5.06 6.67 -3.02
N GLN A 19 5.60 7.89 -2.86
CA GLN A 19 6.41 8.28 -1.71
C GLN A 19 5.57 8.41 -0.43
N GLU A 20 4.39 9.01 -0.52
CA GLU A 20 3.48 9.13 0.63
C GLU A 20 3.02 7.76 1.10
N LEU A 21 2.62 6.89 0.17
CA LEU A 21 2.20 5.54 0.51
C LEU A 21 3.37 4.70 1.07
N ALA A 22 4.57 4.85 0.51
CA ALA A 22 5.77 4.24 1.07
C ALA A 22 6.06 4.71 2.51
N ASN A 23 5.89 6.01 2.80
CA ASN A 23 6.06 6.57 4.14
C ASN A 23 5.04 5.98 5.13
N ILE A 24 3.77 5.86 4.73
CA ILE A 24 2.69 5.25 5.54
C ILE A 24 3.02 3.79 5.88
N LEU A 25 3.50 3.05 4.88
CA LEU A 25 3.91 1.66 5.01
C LEU A 25 5.29 1.49 5.67
N ARG A 26 5.99 2.59 5.97
CA ARG A 26 7.36 2.61 6.50
C ARG A 26 8.34 1.80 5.64
N ILE A 27 8.18 1.89 4.32
CA ILE A 27 9.08 1.31 3.33
C ILE A 27 9.69 2.43 2.47
N THR A 28 10.70 2.10 1.68
CA THR A 28 11.24 3.06 0.70
C THR A 28 10.34 3.15 -0.51
N GLN A 29 10.34 4.30 -1.21
CA GLN A 29 9.61 4.45 -2.47
C GLN A 29 10.05 3.43 -3.52
N ALA A 30 11.34 3.05 -3.54
CA ALA A 30 11.85 2.01 -4.43
C ALA A 30 11.23 0.63 -4.12
N THR A 31 11.09 0.28 -2.85
CA THR A 31 10.41 -0.96 -2.42
C THR A 31 8.94 -0.94 -2.84
N TYR A 32 8.24 0.19 -2.63
CA TYR A 32 6.86 0.36 -3.08
C TYR A 32 6.72 0.20 -4.61
N SER A 33 7.60 0.84 -5.38
CA SER A 33 7.59 0.78 -6.85
C SER A 33 7.74 -0.67 -7.36
N ARG A 34 8.59 -1.47 -6.71
CA ARG A 34 8.76 -2.90 -7.02
C ARG A 34 7.52 -3.74 -6.71
N TYR A 35 6.82 -3.42 -5.62
CA TYR A 35 5.53 -4.03 -5.31
C TYR A 35 4.45 -3.65 -6.33
N GLU A 36 4.38 -2.39 -6.75
CA GLU A 36 3.41 -1.91 -7.74
C GLU A 36 3.68 -2.49 -9.13
N SER A 37 4.95 -2.73 -9.47
CA SER A 37 5.38 -3.33 -10.75
C SER A 37 5.32 -4.86 -10.76
N GLY A 38 5.07 -5.51 -9.62
CA GLY A 38 5.06 -6.97 -9.49
C GLY A 38 6.44 -7.63 -9.55
N GLU A 39 7.52 -6.86 -9.40
CA GLU A 39 8.90 -7.40 -9.32
C GLU A 39 9.19 -8.06 -7.96
N LEU A 40 8.46 -7.66 -6.92
CA LEU A 40 8.52 -8.24 -5.59
C LEU A 40 7.13 -8.73 -5.19
N ASP A 41 7.04 -9.95 -4.68
CA ASP A 41 5.86 -10.41 -3.97
C ASP A 41 5.61 -9.50 -2.77
N ILE A 42 4.40 -8.97 -2.70
CA ILE A 42 3.98 -8.11 -1.59
C ILE A 42 3.85 -9.00 -0.36
N PRO A 43 4.67 -8.79 0.70
CA PRO A 43 4.55 -9.59 1.90
C PRO A 43 3.14 -9.45 2.46
N THR A 44 2.53 -10.55 2.91
CA THR A 44 1.17 -10.54 3.49
C THR A 44 1.01 -9.50 4.61
N ALA A 45 2.11 -9.16 5.30
CA ALA A 45 2.17 -8.11 6.31
C ALA A 45 1.89 -6.68 5.77
N VAL A 46 2.25 -6.39 4.51
CA VAL A 46 1.95 -5.13 3.82
C VAL A 46 0.50 -5.13 3.29
N LEU A 47 0.01 -6.31 2.91
CA LEU A 47 -1.34 -6.54 2.37
C LEU A 47 -2.45 -6.57 3.44
N ASN A 48 -2.10 -6.76 4.72
CA ASN A 48 -3.09 -6.74 5.80
C ASN A 48 -3.68 -5.33 5.91
N SER A 49 -4.80 -5.14 5.23
CA SER A 49 -5.55 -3.90 5.17
C SER A 49 -5.85 -3.35 6.56
N GLN A 50 -5.95 -4.18 7.60
CA GLN A 50 -6.14 -3.75 8.98
C GLN A 50 -5.04 -2.79 9.46
N ILE A 51 -3.76 -3.13 9.25
CA ILE A 51 -2.64 -2.25 9.65
C ILE A 51 -2.67 -0.94 8.86
N PHE A 52 -3.15 -1.00 7.61
CA PHE A 52 -3.28 0.17 6.74
C PHE A 52 -4.44 1.09 7.17
N THR A 53 -5.62 0.52 7.38
CA THR A 53 -6.87 1.17 7.80
C THR A 53 -6.70 1.85 9.16
N GLU A 54 -6.09 1.15 10.13
CA GLU A 54 -5.82 1.70 11.47
C GLU A 54 -4.84 2.88 11.44
N ARG A 55 -3.84 2.84 10.54
CA ARG A 55 -2.83 3.93 10.44
C ARG A 55 -3.29 5.14 9.65
N MET A 56 -4.30 4.97 8.81
CA MET A 56 -4.91 6.06 8.03
C MET A 56 -6.17 6.63 8.69
N GLY A 57 -6.56 6.12 9.86
CA GLY A 57 -7.73 6.62 10.60
C GLY A 57 -9.05 6.39 9.88
N MET A 58 -9.18 5.29 9.14
CA MET A 58 -10.41 4.93 8.43
C MET A 58 -11.35 4.16 9.40
N GLU A 59 -12.31 4.85 9.99
CA GLU A 59 -13.57 4.23 10.49
C GLU A 59 -14.51 3.88 9.33
#